data_AF-A0A6B3EY99-F1
#
_entry.id   AF-A0A6B3EY99-F1
#
_cell.length_a   1.000
_cell.length_b   1.000
_cell.length_c   1.000
_cell.angle_alpha   90.00
_cell.angle_beta   90.00
_cell.angle_gamma   90.00
#
_symmetry.space_group_name_H-M   'P 1'
#
loop_
_entity.id
_entity.type
_entity.pdbx_description
1 polymer ?
#
loop_
_entity_poly.entity_id
_entity_poly.type
_entity_poly.pdbx_seq_one_letter_code
_entity_poly.pdbx_strand_id
1 'polypeptide(L)'
;MADAMMVDMIPTFGVEIEYDYEITQLLTGLTAEDVATGFTDHHDYECLGVPTWDEAVECLESEESVLRQAAELDALDGIEAVLNELSDSGDGVDYAEFNQSLHWNDAGVAGLSCALSAARAVTFYSCSGSLERGRHHAKYPMVGVVPDAERAELIAELARRAGCGIEQHEGRWYLYSRSVTDMHALARLIVEQRGVFDAMPAPQWVFGLEGKVEEAVGY
;
A
#
# COMPACT_ATOMS: atom_id res chain seq x y z
N MET A 1 0.12 -17.95 -37.72
CA MET A 1 -0.79 -17.21 -36.83
C MET A 1 0.12 -16.57 -35.81
N ALA A 2 0.30 -15.26 -35.90
CA ALA A 2 1.10 -14.52 -34.94
C ALA A 2 0.31 -14.50 -33.63
N ASP A 3 0.92 -15.04 -32.58
CA ASP A 3 0.44 -14.92 -31.22
C ASP A 3 0.43 -13.43 -30.90
N ALA A 4 -0.76 -12.83 -30.77
CA ALA A 4 -0.88 -11.48 -30.28
C ALA A 4 -0.45 -11.55 -28.82
N MET A 5 0.81 -11.21 -28.54
CA MET A 5 1.25 -10.94 -27.18
C MET A 5 0.33 -9.84 -26.66
N MET A 6 -0.64 -10.21 -25.81
CA MET A 6 -1.38 -9.22 -25.04
C MET A 6 -0.35 -8.50 -24.20
N VAL A 7 -0.03 -7.27 -24.58
CA VAL A 7 0.75 -6.38 -23.75
C VAL A 7 -0.14 -6.13 -22.54
N ASP A 8 0.30 -6.55 -21.36
CA ASP A 8 -0.36 -6.15 -20.12
C ASP A 8 -0.26 -4.62 -20.04
N MET A 9 -1.42 -3.96 -19.99
CA MET A 9 -1.54 -2.49 -20.03
C MET A 9 -1.35 -1.88 -18.64
N ILE A 10 -1.21 -2.74 -17.63
CA ILE A 10 -0.71 -2.38 -16.32
C ILE A 10 0.83 -2.34 -16.38
N PRO A 11 1.46 -1.21 -16.00
CA PRO A 11 2.91 -1.08 -16.03
C PRO A 11 3.63 -2.21 -15.26
N THR A 12 4.64 -2.78 -15.90
CA THR A 12 5.60 -3.69 -15.27
C THR A 12 6.99 -3.05 -15.22
N PHE A 13 7.62 -3.10 -14.05
CA PHE A 13 8.90 -2.47 -13.75
C PHE A 13 10.04 -3.50 -13.70
N GLY A 14 11.20 -3.12 -14.24
CA GLY A 14 12.40 -3.95 -14.28
C GLY A 14 13.14 -4.00 -12.94
N VAL A 15 12.51 -4.59 -11.92
CA VAL A 15 13.11 -4.82 -10.59
C VAL A 15 13.26 -6.32 -10.31
N GLU A 16 14.36 -6.69 -9.66
CA GLU A 16 14.57 -8.06 -9.17
C GLU A 16 13.87 -8.21 -7.82
N ILE A 17 13.18 -9.34 -7.61
CA ILE A 17 12.45 -9.59 -6.37
C ILE A 17 13.39 -10.30 -5.40
N GLU A 18 13.75 -9.60 -4.34
CA GLU A 18 14.67 -10.07 -3.31
C GLU A 18 14.01 -10.02 -1.92
N TYR A 19 14.63 -10.70 -0.96
CA TYR A 19 14.18 -10.79 0.43
C TYR A 19 15.35 -10.43 1.34
N ASP A 20 15.70 -9.15 1.37
CA ASP A 20 16.81 -8.61 2.15
C ASP A 20 16.29 -7.95 3.43
N TYR A 21 16.14 -8.76 4.48
CA TYR A 21 15.71 -8.29 5.79
C TYR A 21 16.17 -9.23 6.91
N GLU A 22 16.23 -8.67 8.12
CA GLU A 22 16.49 -9.36 9.36
C GLU A 22 15.42 -8.96 10.40
N ILE A 23 14.61 -9.93 10.83
CA ILE A 23 13.51 -9.70 11.78
C ILE A 23 14.02 -9.13 13.10
N THR A 24 15.20 -9.56 13.56
CA THR A 24 15.82 -9.05 14.78
C THR A 24 16.30 -7.60 14.70
N GLN A 25 16.37 -7.04 13.48
CA GLN A 25 16.77 -5.65 13.23
C GLN A 25 15.57 -4.73 13.00
N LEU A 26 14.34 -5.24 13.09
CA LEU A 26 13.13 -4.42 12.99
C LEU A 26 13.15 -3.29 14.01
N LEU A 27 12.64 -2.14 13.59
CA LEU A 27 12.38 -1.05 14.49
C LEU A 27 11.33 -1.48 15.51
N THR A 28 11.62 -1.25 16.78
CA THR A 28 10.75 -1.62 17.90
C THR A 28 10.52 -0.42 18.82
N GLY A 29 9.53 -0.54 19.71
CA GLY A 29 9.28 0.47 20.73
C GLY A 29 8.58 1.73 20.24
N LEU A 30 7.95 1.69 19.06
CA LEU A 30 7.09 2.76 18.59
C LEU A 30 5.99 3.06 19.61
N THR A 31 5.73 4.35 19.82
CA THR A 31 4.62 4.87 20.62
C THR A 31 3.49 5.36 19.73
N ALA A 32 2.31 5.59 20.30
CA ALA A 32 1.18 6.20 19.59
C ALA A 32 1.53 7.58 18.99
N GLU A 33 2.38 8.35 19.68
CA GLU A 33 2.82 9.66 19.22
C GLU A 33 3.78 9.55 18.02
N ASP A 34 4.72 8.60 18.05
CA ASP A 34 5.62 8.33 16.92
C ASP A 34 4.83 7.96 15.65
N VAL A 35 3.76 7.17 15.81
CA VAL A 35 2.90 6.74 14.70
C VAL A 35 2.01 7.88 14.20
N ALA A 36 1.40 8.66 15.08
CA ALA A 36 0.47 9.73 14.70
C ALA A 36 1.15 10.94 14.03
N THR A 37 2.33 11.31 14.50
CA THR A 37 3.01 12.56 14.07
C THR A 37 3.88 12.40 12.83
N GLY A 38 3.77 11.25 12.16
CA GLY A 38 4.40 11.04 10.87
C GLY A 38 5.86 10.62 11.00
N PHE A 39 6.06 9.33 11.27
CA PHE A 39 7.30 8.61 10.99
C PHE A 39 7.51 8.45 9.47
N THR A 40 7.42 9.53 8.69
CA THR A 40 7.31 9.43 7.22
C THR A 40 8.64 9.73 6.54
N ASP A 41 8.96 8.98 5.49
CA ASP A 41 10.11 9.29 4.64
C ASP A 41 9.80 10.41 3.64
N HIS A 42 8.51 10.70 3.45
CA HIS A 42 8.00 11.71 2.55
C HIS A 42 6.87 12.50 3.21
N HIS A 43 6.91 13.82 3.07
CA HIS A 43 5.98 14.74 3.73
C HIS A 43 4.51 14.59 3.29
N ASP A 44 4.25 13.87 2.20
CA ASP A 44 2.93 13.72 1.61
C ASP A 44 2.18 12.46 2.09
N TYR A 45 2.84 11.56 2.83
CA TYR A 45 2.15 10.40 3.43
C TYR A 45 1.51 10.78 4.76
N GLU A 46 0.24 10.49 4.94
CA GLU A 46 -0.47 10.69 6.20
C GLU A 46 -0.66 9.38 6.96
N CYS A 47 -0.65 9.46 8.28
CA CYS A 47 -0.91 8.29 9.11
C CYS A 47 -2.35 7.81 8.91
N LEU A 48 -2.52 6.57 8.45
CA LEU A 48 -3.84 5.95 8.24
C LEU A 48 -4.54 5.56 9.55
N GLY A 49 -3.87 5.71 10.71
CA GLY A 49 -4.37 5.20 11.97
C GLY A 49 -4.45 3.66 11.98
N VAL A 50 -5.59 3.13 12.39
CA VAL A 50 -5.90 1.68 12.33
C VAL A 50 -7.24 1.53 11.62
N PRO A 51 -7.27 1.58 10.28
CA PRO A 51 -8.49 1.33 9.54
C PRO A 51 -9.00 -0.09 9.86
N THR A 52 -10.30 -0.26 9.79
CA THR A 52 -10.95 -1.55 9.94
C THR A 52 -10.63 -2.45 8.74
N TRP A 53 -10.82 -3.76 8.94
CA TRP A 53 -10.72 -4.72 7.84
C TRP A 53 -11.74 -4.45 6.73
N ASP A 54 -12.91 -3.92 7.07
CA ASP A 54 -13.95 -3.59 6.08
C ASP A 54 -13.52 -2.39 5.23
N GLU A 55 -12.95 -1.34 5.85
CA GLU A 55 -12.34 -0.22 5.10
C GLU A 55 -11.20 -0.69 4.18
N ALA A 56 -10.36 -1.62 4.63
CA ALA A 56 -9.32 -2.21 3.78
C ALA A 56 -9.90 -3.01 2.60
N VAL A 57 -11.03 -3.71 2.78
CA VAL A 57 -11.73 -4.42 1.70
C VAL A 57 -12.37 -3.44 0.72
N GLU A 58 -13.04 -2.40 1.20
CA GLU A 58 -13.64 -1.36 0.35
C GLU A 58 -12.58 -0.66 -0.51
N CYS A 59 -11.43 -0.31 0.09
CA CYS A 59 -10.28 0.24 -0.64
C CYS A 59 -9.77 -0.72 -1.73
N LEU A 60 -9.67 -2.02 -1.43
CA LEU A 60 -9.29 -3.02 -2.43
C LEU A 60 -10.31 -3.16 -3.55
N GLU A 61 -11.61 -3.11 -3.27
CA GLU A 61 -12.65 -3.18 -4.29
C GLU A 61 -12.59 -1.96 -5.23
N SER A 62 -12.33 -0.77 -4.68
CA SER A 62 -12.07 0.45 -5.46
C SER A 62 -10.84 0.29 -6.37
N GLU A 63 -9.72 -0.23 -5.85
CA GLU A 63 -8.53 -0.52 -6.65
C GLU A 63 -8.77 -1.56 -7.74
N GLU A 64 -9.45 -2.67 -7.42
CA GLU A 64 -9.76 -3.74 -8.37
C GLU A 64 -10.60 -3.21 -9.55
N SER A 65 -11.51 -2.27 -9.28
CA SER A 65 -12.27 -1.58 -10.32
C SER A 65 -11.38 -0.80 -11.29
N VAL A 66 -10.38 -0.08 -10.78
CA VAL A 66 -9.41 0.67 -11.61
C VAL A 66 -8.50 -0.28 -12.37
N LEU A 67 -7.93 -1.28 -11.70
CA LEU A 67 -7.04 -2.27 -12.33
C LEU A 67 -7.74 -3.00 -13.48
N ARG A 68 -9.02 -3.37 -13.29
CA ARG A 68 -9.83 -4.01 -14.33
C ARG A 68 -10.07 -3.10 -15.52
N GLN A 69 -10.41 -1.83 -15.29
CA GLN A 69 -10.60 -0.86 -16.37
C GLN A 69 -9.28 -0.60 -17.11
N ALA A 70 -8.19 -0.40 -16.38
CA ALA A 70 -6.86 -0.16 -16.92
C ALA A 70 -6.40 -1.31 -17.85
N ALA A 71 -6.69 -2.56 -17.47
CA ALA A 71 -6.36 -3.73 -18.28
C ALA A 71 -7.12 -3.82 -19.63
N GLU A 72 -8.23 -3.09 -19.78
CA GLU A 72 -9.03 -3.05 -21.00
C GLU A 72 -8.64 -1.88 -21.94
N LEU A 73 -7.82 -0.94 -21.47
CA LEU A 73 -7.42 0.25 -22.23
C LEU A 73 -6.20 -0.01 -23.12
N ASP A 74 -6.19 0.57 -24.32
CA ASP A 74 -5.01 0.62 -25.19
C ASP A 74 -4.15 1.84 -24.83
N ALA A 75 -3.56 1.82 -23.62
CA ALA A 75 -2.74 2.89 -23.07
C ALA A 75 -1.43 2.33 -22.49
N LEU A 76 -0.34 3.11 -22.61
CA LEU A 76 0.97 2.71 -22.07
C LEU A 76 0.95 2.58 -20.53
N ASP A 77 0.14 3.41 -19.88
CA ASP A 77 -0.14 3.38 -18.46
C ASP A 77 -1.67 3.41 -18.29
N GLY A 78 -2.29 2.23 -18.29
CA GLY A 78 -3.74 2.11 -18.21
C GLY A 78 -4.32 2.70 -16.92
N ILE A 79 -3.58 2.67 -15.81
CA ILE A 79 -4.05 3.17 -14.51
C ILE A 79 -4.13 4.69 -14.58
N GLU A 80 -3.06 5.34 -15.00
CA GLU A 80 -3.04 6.79 -15.20
C GLU A 80 -4.12 7.24 -16.18
N ALA A 81 -4.37 6.48 -17.24
CA ALA A 81 -5.45 6.78 -18.18
C ALA A 81 -6.83 6.78 -17.49
N VAL A 82 -7.15 5.76 -16.67
CA VAL A 82 -8.39 5.70 -15.90
C VAL A 82 -8.50 6.86 -14.91
N LEU A 83 -7.42 7.15 -14.17
CA LEU A 83 -7.41 8.22 -13.17
C LEU A 83 -7.60 9.60 -13.79
N ASN A 84 -6.96 9.86 -14.94
CA ASN A 84 -7.14 11.11 -15.68
C ASN A 84 -8.58 11.25 -16.21
N GLU A 85 -9.18 10.18 -16.75
CA GLU A 85 -10.57 10.20 -17.20
C GLU A 85 -11.53 10.52 -16.04
N LEU A 86 -11.30 9.91 -14.87
CA LEU A 86 -12.09 10.18 -13.67
C LEU A 86 -11.92 11.64 -13.20
N SER A 87 -10.70 12.16 -13.18
CA SER A 87 -10.42 13.56 -12.84
C SER A 87 -11.07 14.56 -13.80
N ASP A 88 -11.12 14.23 -15.09
CA ASP A 88 -11.71 15.08 -16.14
C ASP A 88 -13.24 14.95 -16.21
N SER A 89 -13.82 13.95 -15.55
CA SER A 89 -15.26 13.71 -15.50
C SER A 89 -15.97 14.66 -14.52
N GLY A 90 -16.57 15.73 -15.04
CA GLY A 90 -17.56 16.52 -14.31
C GLY A 90 -17.01 17.60 -13.38
N ASP A 91 -17.58 17.72 -12.18
CA ASP A 91 -17.31 18.78 -11.20
C ASP A 91 -16.21 18.42 -10.18
N GLY A 92 -15.57 17.26 -10.35
CA GLY A 92 -14.51 16.75 -9.49
C GLY A 92 -14.97 16.01 -8.23
N VAL A 93 -16.29 15.89 -8.00
CA VAL A 93 -16.83 15.15 -6.85
C VAL A 93 -16.49 13.67 -6.93
N ASP A 94 -16.72 13.03 -8.09
CA ASP A 94 -16.46 11.60 -8.29
C ASP A 94 -14.96 11.26 -8.07
N TYR A 95 -14.06 12.14 -8.51
CA TYR A 95 -12.63 11.99 -8.29
C TYR A 95 -12.24 12.15 -6.80
N ALA A 96 -12.86 13.10 -6.09
CA ALA A 96 -12.62 13.29 -4.66
C ALA A 96 -13.15 12.11 -3.82
N GLU A 97 -14.35 11.62 -4.11
CA GLU A 97 -14.93 10.44 -3.45
C GLU A 97 -14.09 9.19 -3.71
N PHE A 98 -13.60 9.01 -4.94
CA PHE A 98 -12.69 7.93 -5.27
C PHE A 98 -11.38 8.02 -4.47
N ASN A 99 -10.71 9.18 -4.45
CA ASN A 99 -9.48 9.34 -3.66
C ASN A 99 -9.73 9.15 -2.17
N GLN A 100 -10.88 9.59 -1.65
CA GLN A 100 -11.26 9.31 -0.27
C GLN A 100 -11.35 7.80 0.00
N SER A 101 -11.92 7.01 -0.93
CA SER A 101 -11.97 5.55 -0.80
C SER A 101 -10.58 4.88 -0.81
N LEU A 102 -9.58 5.56 -1.35
CA LEU A 102 -8.18 5.14 -1.31
C LEU A 102 -7.39 5.73 -0.14
N HIS A 103 -8.05 6.42 0.80
CA HIS A 103 -7.41 7.19 1.86
C HIS A 103 -6.34 8.15 1.33
N TRP A 104 -6.61 8.78 0.18
CA TRP A 104 -5.72 9.71 -0.51
C TRP A 104 -4.35 9.14 -0.91
N ASN A 105 -4.20 7.82 -0.92
CA ASN A 105 -3.01 7.13 -1.43
C ASN A 105 -3.15 6.79 -2.93
N ASP A 106 -2.00 6.51 -3.56
CA ASP A 106 -1.93 6.07 -4.95
C ASP A 106 -2.73 4.77 -5.19
N ALA A 107 -3.52 4.73 -6.28
CA ALA A 107 -4.20 3.52 -6.71
C ALA A 107 -3.19 2.40 -7.03
N GLY A 108 -3.45 1.20 -6.52
CA GLY A 108 -2.62 0.00 -6.69
C GLY A 108 -1.68 -0.28 -5.52
N VAL A 109 -1.59 0.61 -4.55
CA VAL A 109 -0.83 0.45 -3.30
C VAL A 109 -1.59 0.93 -2.05
N ALA A 110 -2.70 1.65 -2.24
CA ALA A 110 -3.58 2.10 -1.17
C ALA A 110 -4.19 0.92 -0.41
N GLY A 111 -4.70 -0.08 -1.13
CA GLY A 111 -5.33 -1.26 -0.53
C GLY A 111 -4.34 -2.08 0.31
N LEU A 112 -3.08 -2.19 -0.16
CA LEU A 112 -2.02 -2.82 0.64
C LEU A 112 -1.71 -2.02 1.90
N SER A 113 -1.64 -0.70 1.80
CA SER A 113 -1.40 0.18 2.95
C SER A 113 -2.52 0.00 3.99
N CYS A 114 -3.78 0.08 3.58
CA CYS A 114 -4.94 -0.16 4.46
C CYS A 114 -4.92 -1.56 5.08
N ALA A 115 -4.63 -2.60 4.30
CA ALA A 115 -4.58 -3.98 4.79
C ALA A 115 -3.48 -4.18 5.85
N LEU A 116 -2.30 -3.58 5.65
CA LEU A 116 -1.20 -3.61 6.62
C LEU A 116 -1.54 -2.82 7.89
N SER A 117 -2.13 -1.64 7.76
CA SER A 117 -2.56 -0.85 8.91
C SER A 117 -3.66 -1.57 9.71
N ALA A 118 -4.64 -2.19 9.04
CA ALA A 118 -5.66 -3.03 9.67
C ALA A 118 -5.05 -4.25 10.37
N ALA A 119 -4.00 -4.85 9.79
CA ALA A 119 -3.19 -5.88 10.42
C ALA A 119 -2.36 -5.38 11.63
N ARG A 120 -2.43 -4.08 11.96
CA ARG A 120 -1.63 -3.40 12.98
C ARG A 120 -0.14 -3.47 12.69
N ALA A 121 0.24 -3.29 11.44
CA ALA A 121 1.60 -2.96 11.03
C ALA A 121 1.65 -1.49 10.60
N VAL A 122 2.61 -0.72 11.14
CA VAL A 122 2.64 0.73 10.93
C VAL A 122 3.12 1.04 9.53
N THR A 123 2.26 1.56 8.68
CA THR A 123 2.62 2.04 7.34
C THR A 123 3.15 3.48 7.40
N PHE A 124 4.16 3.81 6.61
CA PHE A 124 4.76 5.14 6.61
C PHE A 124 5.10 5.70 5.23
N TYR A 125 4.87 4.90 4.18
CA TYR A 125 5.18 5.25 2.81
C TYR A 125 4.30 4.42 1.88
N SER A 126 3.84 5.03 0.79
CA SER A 126 3.12 4.34 -0.27
C SER A 126 3.39 5.07 -1.58
N CYS A 127 3.68 4.33 -2.64
CA CYS A 127 3.86 4.88 -3.97
C CYS A 127 3.61 3.81 -5.03
N SER A 128 2.76 4.08 -6.01
CA SER A 128 2.49 3.13 -7.11
C SER A 128 3.65 3.03 -8.11
N GLY A 129 4.59 3.99 -8.07
CA GLY A 129 5.60 4.18 -9.10
C GLY A 129 5.00 4.70 -10.41
N SER A 130 5.85 5.13 -11.34
CA SER A 130 5.39 5.57 -12.67
C SER A 130 6.44 5.34 -13.75
N LEU A 131 5.94 5.17 -14.98
CA LEU A 131 6.76 5.15 -16.18
C LEU A 131 7.35 6.54 -16.51
N GLU A 132 6.74 7.62 -16.02
CA GLU A 132 7.21 8.99 -16.20
C GLU A 132 8.20 9.41 -15.10
N ARG A 133 9.38 9.91 -15.50
CA ARG A 133 10.40 10.34 -14.55
C ARG A 133 9.98 11.63 -13.82
N GLY A 134 9.99 11.59 -12.49
CA GLY A 134 9.86 12.77 -11.63
C GLY A 134 8.46 13.01 -11.05
N ARG A 135 7.48 12.17 -11.40
CA ARG A 135 6.13 12.22 -10.82
C ARG A 135 6.01 11.42 -9.52
N HIS A 136 6.75 10.32 -9.41
CA HIS A 136 6.75 9.44 -8.22
C HIS A 136 8.12 9.39 -7.56
N HIS A 137 8.13 9.20 -6.25
CA HIS A 137 9.35 9.08 -5.45
C HIS A 137 10.04 7.72 -5.65
N ALA A 138 9.27 6.64 -5.76
CA ALA A 138 9.78 5.31 -6.09
C ALA A 138 9.77 5.06 -7.60
N LYS A 139 10.71 4.21 -8.05
CA LYS A 139 10.81 3.79 -9.46
C LYS A 139 9.86 2.64 -9.81
N TYR A 140 9.26 2.01 -8.82
CA TYR A 140 8.40 0.85 -8.90
C TYR A 140 7.45 0.85 -7.69
N PRO A 141 6.33 0.11 -7.72
CA PRO A 141 5.37 0.04 -6.63
C PRO A 141 6.04 -0.34 -5.32
N MET A 142 5.76 0.43 -4.27
CA MET A 142 6.40 0.27 -2.97
C MET A 142 5.49 0.75 -1.83
N VAL A 143 5.45 0.00 -0.74
CA VAL A 143 4.80 0.36 0.53
C VAL A 143 5.79 0.16 1.68
N GLY A 144 6.01 1.22 2.45
CA GLY A 144 6.84 1.20 3.65
C GLY A 144 6.02 0.80 4.87
N VAL A 145 6.52 -0.17 5.65
CA VAL A 145 5.87 -0.70 6.84
C VAL A 145 6.85 -1.05 7.95
N VAL A 146 6.43 -0.88 9.20
CA VAL A 146 7.13 -1.34 10.41
C VAL A 146 6.25 -2.36 11.13
N PRO A 147 6.41 -3.66 10.84
CA PRO A 147 5.77 -4.72 11.59
C PRO A 147 6.53 -5.05 12.88
N ASP A 148 5.85 -5.61 13.89
CA ASP A 148 6.54 -6.38 14.93
C ASP A 148 6.97 -7.75 14.41
N ALA A 149 7.76 -8.49 15.19
CA ALA A 149 8.36 -9.74 14.75
C ALA A 149 7.33 -10.81 14.30
N GLU A 150 6.22 -10.97 15.02
CA GLU A 150 5.22 -12.00 14.69
C GLU A 150 4.46 -11.63 13.41
N ARG A 151 4.09 -10.36 13.26
CA ARG A 151 3.49 -9.83 12.02
C ARG A 151 4.44 -9.90 10.84
N ALA A 152 5.72 -9.60 11.08
CA ALA A 152 6.78 -9.61 10.07
C ALA A 152 6.94 -11.00 9.44
N GLU A 153 6.95 -12.06 10.25
CA GLU A 153 7.03 -13.45 9.75
C GLU A 153 5.88 -13.78 8.80
N LEU A 154 4.65 -13.44 9.19
CA LEU A 154 3.48 -13.70 8.37
C LEU A 154 3.47 -12.84 7.10
N ILE A 155 3.72 -11.53 7.21
CA ILE A 155 3.79 -10.61 6.06
C ILE A 155 4.84 -11.09 5.06
N ALA A 156 6.01 -11.51 5.52
CA ALA A 156 7.07 -11.98 4.64
C ALA A 156 6.70 -13.25 3.87
N GLU A 157 5.97 -14.17 4.50
CA GLU A 157 5.45 -15.35 3.81
C GLU A 157 4.40 -14.98 2.76
N LEU A 158 3.49 -14.06 3.08
CA LEU A 158 2.48 -13.60 2.12
C LEU A 158 3.11 -12.82 0.96
N ALA A 159 4.13 -12.00 1.22
CA ALA A 159 4.88 -11.27 0.19
C ALA A 159 5.53 -12.24 -0.81
N ARG A 160 6.16 -13.31 -0.33
CA ARG A 160 6.70 -14.38 -1.20
C ARG A 160 5.64 -14.99 -2.11
N ARG A 161 4.46 -15.29 -1.54
CA ARG A 161 3.34 -15.89 -2.28
C ARG A 161 2.78 -14.94 -3.33
N ALA A 162 2.77 -13.64 -3.07
CA ALA A 162 2.34 -12.61 -4.01
C ALA A 162 3.39 -12.26 -5.08
N GLY A 163 4.64 -12.72 -4.93
CA GLY A 163 5.73 -12.33 -5.82
C GLY A 163 6.32 -10.95 -5.51
N CYS A 164 6.04 -10.41 -4.32
CA CYS A 164 6.61 -9.15 -3.83
C CYS A 164 7.98 -9.40 -3.16
N GLY A 165 8.84 -8.39 -3.21
CA GLY A 165 10.12 -8.32 -2.53
C GLY A 165 10.02 -7.54 -1.22
N ILE A 166 11.06 -7.67 -0.39
CA ILE A 166 11.21 -6.96 0.86
C ILE A 166 12.64 -6.44 0.94
N GLU A 167 12.78 -5.13 1.06
CA GLU A 167 14.01 -4.44 1.41
C GLU A 167 13.90 -3.90 2.84
N GLN A 168 15.02 -3.84 3.56
CA GLN A 168 15.06 -3.28 4.91
C GLN A 168 16.07 -2.13 5.00
N HIS A 169 15.63 -1.00 5.55
CA HIS A 169 16.49 0.14 5.88
C HIS A 169 16.16 0.66 7.27
N GLU A 170 17.16 0.78 8.15
CA GLU A 170 17.01 1.28 9.53
C GLU A 170 15.88 0.58 10.32
N GLY A 171 15.72 -0.72 10.11
CA GLY A 171 14.70 -1.54 10.77
C GLY A 171 13.28 -1.36 10.21
N ARG A 172 13.12 -0.61 9.13
CA ARG A 172 11.85 -0.44 8.41
C ARG A 172 11.84 -1.32 7.18
N TRP A 173 10.67 -1.86 6.81
CA TRP A 173 10.52 -2.65 5.60
C TRP A 173 9.93 -1.81 4.48
N TYR A 174 10.40 -2.07 3.27
CA TYR A 174 9.84 -1.59 2.02
C TYR A 174 9.41 -2.82 1.24
N LEU A 175 8.09 -3.03 1.19
CA LEU A 175 7.48 -4.06 0.36
C LEU A 175 7.38 -3.49 -1.04
N TYR A 176 7.84 -4.22 -2.05
CA TYR A 176 7.85 -3.73 -3.41
C TYR A 176 7.53 -4.83 -4.42
N SER A 177 7.17 -4.43 -5.64
CA SER A 177 6.97 -5.39 -6.72
C SER A 177 7.27 -4.84 -8.10
N ARG A 178 7.17 -5.72 -9.10
CA ARG A 178 7.23 -5.38 -10.53
C ARG A 178 5.95 -4.76 -11.04
N SER A 179 4.82 -4.91 -10.37
CA SER A 179 3.55 -4.33 -10.79
C SER A 179 2.67 -4.03 -9.59
N VAL A 180 1.74 -3.09 -9.73
CA VAL A 180 0.73 -2.85 -8.70
C VAL A 180 -0.26 -4.02 -8.57
N THR A 181 -0.41 -4.85 -9.61
CA THR A 181 -1.22 -6.08 -9.56
C THR A 181 -0.70 -7.03 -8.49
N ASP A 182 0.62 -7.18 -8.37
CA ASP A 182 1.22 -8.02 -7.33
C ASP A 182 1.04 -7.41 -5.93
N MET A 183 1.12 -6.08 -5.80
CA MET A 183 0.88 -5.36 -4.55
C MET A 183 -0.59 -5.52 -4.09
N HIS A 184 -1.53 -5.42 -5.02
CA HIS A 184 -2.94 -5.70 -4.79
C HIS A 184 -3.18 -7.17 -4.40
N ALA A 185 -2.48 -8.12 -5.05
CA ALA A 185 -2.54 -9.54 -4.68
C ALA A 185 -2.02 -9.79 -3.26
N LEU A 186 -0.93 -9.13 -2.85
CA LEU A 186 -0.42 -9.18 -1.48
C LEU A 186 -1.45 -8.66 -0.47
N ALA A 187 -2.10 -7.54 -0.77
CA ALA A 187 -3.13 -6.97 0.09
C ALA A 187 -4.30 -7.93 0.29
N ARG A 188 -4.78 -8.58 -0.78
CA ARG A 188 -5.82 -9.62 -0.70
C ARG A 188 -5.39 -10.79 0.19
N LEU A 189 -4.15 -11.27 0.03
CA LEU A 189 -3.61 -12.34 0.87
C LEU A 189 -3.55 -11.94 2.35
N ILE A 190 -3.24 -10.69 2.67
CA ILE A 190 -3.24 -10.17 4.04
C ILE A 190 -4.67 -10.17 4.61
N VAL A 191 -5.65 -9.65 3.87
CA VAL A 191 -7.06 -9.63 4.27
C VAL A 191 -7.61 -11.05 4.48
N GLU A 192 -7.25 -12.00 3.62
CA GLU A 192 -7.61 -13.41 3.78
C GLU A 192 -7.06 -14.02 5.08
N GLN A 193 -5.94 -13.48 5.60
CA GLN A 193 -5.34 -13.88 6.87
C GLN A 193 -5.81 -13.03 8.07
N ARG A 194 -6.84 -12.18 7.94
CA ARG A 194 -7.31 -11.30 9.02
C ARG A 194 -7.47 -11.99 10.38
N GLY A 195 -8.01 -13.21 10.40
CA GLY A 195 -8.23 -13.96 11.64
C GLY A 195 -6.93 -14.36 12.36
N VAL A 196 -5.82 -14.50 11.62
CA VAL A 196 -4.49 -14.77 12.19
C VAL A 196 -3.92 -13.49 12.78
N PHE A 197 -4.01 -12.36 12.07
CA PHE A 197 -3.56 -11.06 12.56
C PHE A 197 -4.35 -10.58 13.80
N ASP A 198 -5.67 -10.79 13.81
CA ASP A 198 -6.53 -10.43 14.94
C ASP A 198 -6.24 -11.25 16.21
N ALA A 199 -5.72 -12.47 16.04
CA ALA A 199 -5.32 -13.33 17.15
C ALA A 199 -3.98 -12.91 17.78
N MET A 200 -3.15 -12.13 17.07
CA MET A 200 -1.89 -11.62 17.58
C MET A 200 -2.12 -10.51 18.62
N PRO A 201 -1.30 -10.41 19.67
CA PRO A 201 -1.35 -9.30 20.61
C PRO A 201 -1.30 -7.95 19.88
N ALA A 202 -2.09 -6.99 20.35
CA ALA A 202 -2.03 -5.62 19.84
C ALA A 202 -0.68 -4.99 20.21
N PRO A 203 0.01 -4.34 19.26
CA PRO A 203 1.21 -3.56 19.57
C PRO A 203 0.91 -2.40 20.53
N GLN A 204 1.91 -2.00 21.31
CA GLN A 204 1.73 -0.95 22.32
C GLN A 204 1.31 0.42 21.74
N TRP A 205 1.77 0.75 20.53
CA TRP A 205 1.45 2.03 19.88
C TRP A 205 -0.02 2.18 19.50
N VAL A 206 -0.79 1.07 19.40
CA VAL A 206 -2.22 1.14 19.08
C VAL A 206 -3.00 1.85 20.20
N PHE A 207 -2.56 1.70 21.44
CA PHE A 207 -3.25 2.29 22.59
C PHE A 207 -3.03 3.80 22.64
N GLY A 208 -4.12 4.55 22.43
CA GLY A 208 -4.12 6.02 22.43
C GLY A 208 -3.78 6.65 21.08
N LEU A 209 -3.63 5.86 20.01
CA LEU A 209 -3.34 6.37 18.67
C LEU A 209 -4.44 7.29 18.13
N GLU A 210 -5.70 6.91 18.28
CA GLU A 210 -6.85 7.71 17.80
C GLU A 210 -6.78 9.16 18.31
N GLY A 211 -6.63 9.34 19.62
CA GLY A 211 -6.49 10.69 20.20
C GLY A 211 -5.23 11.43 19.73
N LYS A 212 -4.15 10.71 19.40
CA LYS A 212 -2.92 11.32 18.86
C LYS A 212 -3.06 11.75 17.40
N VAL A 213 -3.80 10.98 16.59
CA VAL A 213 -4.12 11.35 15.21
C VAL A 213 -5.03 12.57 15.19
N GLU A 214 -6.06 12.62 16.04
CA GLU A 214 -6.92 13.80 16.19
C GLU A 214 -6.14 15.06 16.60
N GLU A 215 -5.21 14.93 17.55
CA GLU A 215 -4.30 16.02 17.96
C GLU A 215 -3.40 16.49 16.81
N ALA A 216 -2.93 15.58 15.96
CA ALA A 216 -2.03 15.90 14.84
C ALA A 216 -2.74 16.61 13.69
N VAL A 217 -4.00 16.26 13.41
CA VAL A 217 -4.82 16.84 12.33
C VAL A 217 -5.49 18.15 12.75
N GLY A 218 -5.70 18.37 14.06
CA GLY A 218 -6.46 19.48 14.64
C GLY A 218 -5.76 20.85 14.72
N TYR A 219 -5.10 21.30 13.65
CA TYR A 219 -4.55 22.67 13.51
C TYR A 219 -5.39 23.59 12.62
#